data_AF-A0A7J4MRS0-F1
#
_entry.id   AF-A0A7J4MRS0-F1
#
_cell.length_a   1.000
_cell.length_b   1.000
_cell.length_c   1.000
_cell.angle_alpha   90.00
_cell.angle_beta   90.00
_cell.angle_gamma   90.00
#
_symmetry.space_group_name_H-M   'P 1'
#
loop_
_entity.id
_entity.type
_entity.pdbx_description
1 polymer ?
#
loop_
_entity_poly.entity_id
_entity_poly.type
_entity_poly.pdbx_seq_one_letter_code
_entity_poly.pdbx_strand_id
1 'polypeptide(L)' 'MTASDWQKIFKQLDAKPVVKEKYLKHNKPKTRKFGITVKKCENCGRFGAHIKSYNLNLCRHCFRELAVEIGFKKYS' A
#
# COMPACT_ATOMS: atom_id res chain seq x y z
N MET A 1 -7.75 -4.33 9.56
CA MET A 1 -7.11 -5.35 8.70
C MET A 1 -6.49 -4.70 7.46
N THR A 2 -5.45 -3.89 7.65
CA THR A 2 -4.64 -3.29 6.58
C THR A 2 -3.52 -4.25 6.20
N ALA A 3 -3.02 -4.19 4.96
CA ALA A 3 -1.90 -5.02 4.54
C ALA A 3 -0.67 -4.68 5.40
N SER A 4 -0.18 -5.64 6.17
CA SER A 4 1.03 -5.45 6.97
C SER A 4 2.24 -5.35 6.04
N ASP A 5 3.01 -4.26 6.17
CA ASP A 5 4.26 -4.14 5.42
C ASP A 5 5.26 -5.22 5.87
N TRP A 6 5.89 -5.87 4.88
CA TRP A 6 6.89 -6.92 5.08
C TRP A 6 8.13 -6.42 5.84
N GLN A 7 8.39 -5.11 5.81
CA GLN A 7 9.50 -4.45 6.51
C GLN A 7 9.35 -4.43 8.03
N LYS A 8 8.17 -4.72 8.60
CA LYS A 8 7.94 -4.74 10.05
C LYS A 8 8.92 -5.66 10.80
N ILE A 9 9.40 -6.72 10.13
CA ILE A 9 10.35 -7.69 10.67
C ILE A 9 11.76 -7.09 10.85
N PHE A 10 12.11 -5.99 10.15
CA PHE A 10 13.45 -5.41 10.20
C PHE A 10 13.83 -4.90 11.59
N LYS A 11 12.87 -4.43 12.38
CA LYS A 11 13.11 -4.03 13.79
C LYS A 11 13.78 -5.15 14.60
N GLN A 12 13.48 -6.41 14.31
CA GLN A 12 14.11 -7.57 14.94
C GLN A 12 15.44 -7.96 14.28
N LEU A 13 15.55 -7.80 12.95
CA LEU A 13 16.70 -8.26 12.17
C LEU A 13 17.86 -7.24 12.11
N ASP A 14 17.63 -5.98 12.44
CA ASP A 14 18.66 -4.93 12.39
C ASP A 14 19.81 -5.21 13.38
N ALA A 15 19.55 -5.90 14.48
CA ALA A 15 20.59 -6.35 15.42
C ALA A 15 21.45 -7.52 14.88
N LYS A 16 21.07 -8.15 13.76
CA LYS A 16 21.69 -9.37 13.21
C LYS A 16 21.97 -9.21 11.70
N PRO A 17 23.12 -8.63 11.29
CA PRO A 17 23.38 -8.26 9.90
C PRO A 17 23.38 -9.45 8.94
N VAL A 18 24.03 -10.56 9.29
CA VAL A 18 24.10 -11.77 8.46
C VAL A 18 22.70 -12.38 8.22
N VAL A 19 21.85 -12.37 9.23
CA VAL A 19 20.47 -12.89 9.12
C VAL A 19 19.61 -11.96 8.27
N LYS A 20 19.80 -10.65 8.41
CA LYS A 20 19.12 -9.63 7.60
C LYS A 20 19.43 -9.79 6.11
N GLU A 21 20.70 -9.99 5.75
CA GLU A 21 21.12 -10.25 4.36
C GLU A 21 20.48 -11.52 3.80
N LYS A 22 20.48 -12.61 4.58
CA LYS A 22 19.81 -13.85 4.19
C LYS A 22 18.30 -13.64 3.99
N TYR A 23 17.64 -12.89 4.87
CA TYR A 23 16.23 -12.56 4.75
C TYR A 23 15.93 -11.74 3.49
N LEU A 24 16.74 -10.72 3.20
CA LEU A 24 16.59 -9.89 2.00
C LEU A 24 16.74 -10.72 0.71
N LYS A 25 17.64 -11.71 0.70
CA LYS A 25 17.84 -12.58 -0.46
C LYS A 25 16.64 -13.50 -0.74
N HIS A 26 16.01 -14.05 0.29
CA HIS A 26 15.02 -15.13 0.11
C HIS A 26 13.56 -14.68 0.33
N ASN A 27 13.30 -13.74 1.23
CA ASN A 27 11.95 -13.39 1.68
C ASN A 27 11.45 -12.04 1.17
N LYS A 28 12.32 -11.21 0.57
CA LYS A 28 11.91 -9.92 0.02
C LYS A 28 10.89 -10.13 -1.10
N PRO A 29 9.73 -9.44 -1.07
CA PRO A 29 8.78 -9.49 -2.17
C PRO A 29 9.41 -9.03 -3.48
N LYS A 30 9.16 -9.77 -4.57
CA LYS A 30 9.59 -9.38 -5.91
C LYS A 30 8.89 -8.07 -6.33
N THR A 31 9.67 -7.12 -6.84
CA THR A 31 9.12 -5.90 -7.44
C THR A 31 8.34 -6.25 -8.72
N ARG A 32 7.06 -5.89 -8.75
CA ARG A 32 6.17 -6.13 -9.90
C ARG A 32 5.81 -4.81 -10.55
N LYS A 33 5.76 -4.78 -11.89
CA LYS A 33 5.28 -3.62 -12.66
C LYS A 33 3.75 -3.53 -12.72
N PHE A 34 3.07 -4.66 -12.59
CA PHE A 34 1.62 -4.78 -12.74
C PHE A 34 1.01 -5.74 -11.70
N GLY A 35 -0.32 -5.68 -11.56
CA GLY A 35 -1.10 -6.50 -10.64
C GLY A 35 -1.73 -5.72 -9.50
N ILE A 36 -2.54 -6.42 -8.70
CA ILE A 36 -3.33 -5.84 -7.61
C ILE A 36 -2.42 -5.29 -6.49
N THR A 37 -1.31 -5.97 -6.21
CA THR A 37 -0.35 -5.59 -5.15
C THR A 37 0.39 -4.28 -5.43
N VAL A 38 0.45 -3.83 -6.69
CA VAL A 38 1.07 -2.56 -7.07
C VAL A 38 0.18 -1.38 -6.71
N LYS A 39 -1.15 -1.58 -6.71
CA LYS A 39 -2.14 -0.54 -6.42
C LYS A 39 -2.48 -0.57 -4.92
N LYS A 40 -1.62 0.05 -4.11
CA LYS A 40 -1.85 0.25 -2.68
C LYS A 40 -2.56 1.59 -2.48
N CYS A 41 -3.60 1.62 -1.64
CA CYS A 41 -4.27 2.87 -1.30
C CYS A 41 -3.32 3.73 -0.48
N GLU A 42 -3.18 5.00 -0.85
CA GLU A 42 -2.28 5.93 -0.16
C GLU A 42 -2.73 6.16 1.30
N ASN A 43 -4.04 6.33 1.54
CA ASN A 43 -4.57 6.51 2.89
C ASN A 43 -4.61 5.18 3.71
N CYS A 44 -5.39 4.18 3.27
CA CYS A 44 -5.63 2.99 4.10
C CYS A 44 -4.69 1.80 3.86
N GLY A 45 -3.84 1.84 2.83
CA GLY A 45 -2.94 0.75 2.50
C GLY A 45 -3.61 -0.54 1.98
N ARG A 46 -4.92 -0.53 1.70
CA ARG A 46 -5.66 -1.68 1.14
C ARG A 46 -5.43 -1.81 -0.37
N PHE A 47 -5.44 -3.04 -0.87
CA PHE A 47 -5.31 -3.34 -2.31
C PHE A 47 -6.65 -3.46 -3.07
N GLY A 48 -7.74 -3.74 -2.34
CA GLY A 48 -9.07 -3.94 -2.91
C GLY A 48 -9.86 -2.63 -3.09
N ALA A 49 -10.80 -2.66 -4.05
CA ALA A 49 -11.76 -1.58 -4.33
C ALA A 49 -11.11 -0.21 -4.61
N HIS A 50 -10.09 -0.21 -5.46
CA HIS A 50 -9.40 0.99 -5.94
C HIS A 50 -10.14 1.68 -7.07
N ILE A 51 -10.17 3.00 -7.03
CA ILE A 51 -10.61 3.85 -8.14
C ILE A 51 -9.46 3.93 -9.14
N LYS A 52 -9.67 3.40 -10.35
CA LYS A 52 -8.64 3.36 -11.41
C LYS A 52 -8.63 4.62 -12.27
N SER A 53 -9.65 5.47 -12.18
CA SER A 53 -9.77 6.70 -12.95
C SER A 53 -8.96 7.84 -12.31
N TYR A 54 -8.56 8.80 -13.16
CA TYR A 54 -7.92 10.06 -12.75
C TYR A 54 -6.63 9.92 -11.92
N ASN A 55 -6.00 8.74 -11.92
CA ASN A 55 -4.78 8.42 -11.16
C ASN A 55 -4.85 8.74 -9.65
N LEU A 56 -6.05 8.67 -9.06
CA LEU A 56 -6.27 9.03 -7.66
C LEU A 56 -5.66 8.05 -6.65
N ASN A 57 -5.30 6.81 -7.05
CA ASN A 57 -4.71 5.77 -6.17
C ASN A 57 -5.42 5.56 -4.81
N LEU A 58 -6.72 5.87 -4.73
CA LEU A 58 -7.51 5.78 -3.51
C LEU A 58 -8.49 4.60 -3.54
N CYS A 59 -8.73 4.07 -2.34
CA CYS A 59 -9.80 3.12 -2.09
C CYS A 59 -11.16 3.83 -2.11
N ARG A 60 -12.24 3.14 -2.50
CA ARG A 60 -13.59 3.75 -2.57
C ARG A 60 -14.09 4.34 -1.23
N HIS A 61 -13.65 3.81 -0.09
CA HIS A 61 -14.05 4.35 1.23
C HIS A 61 -13.27 5.64 1.53
N CYS A 62 -11.96 5.59 1.35
CA CYS A 62 -11.01 6.69 1.49
C CYS A 62 -11.38 7.87 0.59
N PHE A 63 -11.78 7.57 -0.66
CA PHE A 63 -12.24 8.59 -1.59
C PHE A 63 -13.49 9.30 -1.09
N ARG A 64 -14.46 8.60 -0.47
CA ARG A 64 -15.66 9.25 0.06
C ARG A 64 -15.38 10.16 1.24
N GLU A 65 -14.39 9.82 2.06
CA GLU A 65 -13.93 10.65 3.18
C GLU A 65 -13.22 11.92 2.65
N LEU A 66 -12.33 11.75 1.69
CA LEU A 66 -11.50 12.83 1.13
C LEU A 66 -12.16 13.61 -0.02
N ALA A 67 -13.32 13.18 -0.51
CA ALA A 67 -13.95 13.74 -1.71
C ALA A 67 -14.12 15.26 -1.62
N VAL A 68 -14.58 15.74 -0.46
CA VAL A 68 -14.85 17.15 -0.20
C VAL A 68 -13.55 17.96 -0.18
N GLU A 69 -12.48 17.43 0.42
CA GLU A 69 -11.16 18.07 0.48
C GLU A 69 -10.48 18.14 -0.88
N ILE A 70 -10.67 17.12 -1.72
CA ILE A 70 -10.18 17.09 -3.10
C ILE A 70 -10.97 18.06 -4.00
N GLY A 71 -12.13 18.55 -3.54
CA GLY A 71 -12.97 19.51 -4.26
C GLY A 71 -14.12 18.88 -5.05
N PHE A 72 -14.41 17.59 -4.85
CA PHE A 72 -15.62 16.98 -5.40
C PHE A 72 -16.84 17.49 -4.64
N LYS A 73 -17.79 18.06 -5.39
CA LYS A 73 -19.09 18.49 -4.88
C LYS A 73 -20.18 17.58 -5.42
N LYS A 74 -21.12 17.21 -4.56
CA LYS A 74 -22.33 16.48 -4.95
C LYS A 74 -23.34 17.50 -5.49
N TYR A 75 -23.62 17.44 -6.78
CA TYR A 75 -24.59 18.33 -7.43
C TYR A 75 -26.00 17.70 -7.56
N SER A 76 -26.14 16.39 -7.35
CA SER A 76 -27.41 15.64 -7.32
C SER A 76 -27.35 14.51 -6.32
#